data_AF-A0A0F0LBD8-F1
#
_entry.id   AF-A0A0F0LBD8-F1
#
_cell.length_a   1.000
_cell.length_b   1.000
_cell.length_c   1.000
_cell.angle_alpha   90.00
_cell.angle_beta   90.00
_cell.angle_gamma   90.00
#
_symmetry.space_group_name_H-M   'P 1'
#
loop_
_entity.id
_entity.type
_entity.pdbx_description
1 polymer ?
#
loop_
_entity_poly.entity_id
_entity_poly.type
_entity_poly.pdbx_seq_one_letter_code
_entity_poly.pdbx_strand_id
1 'polypeptide(L)'
;MIRTHRTALVAAGAIVAIAVLNGCSVIGIPSPASTSSAAHTSGRSLDAIQDALAEIPGVELSAARAWDGTVPYTIVTLSATDAFTGDPVTLVDYTLAQLASQDEIDRGRLVRFTFDAPGQTPETTIALLASLDIDSERYAGGESLELASADLDRRYGAWPTAVPTLPPTLGDAG
;
A
#
# COMPACT_ATOMS: atom_id res chain seq x y z
N MET A 1 14.66 44.64 22.87
CA MET A 1 14.87 43.79 24.06
C MET A 1 13.88 42.63 23.95
N ILE A 2 14.22 41.34 23.87
CA ILE A 2 15.43 40.55 24.09
C ILE A 2 15.35 39.34 23.13
N ARG A 3 16.41 39.10 22.35
CA ARG A 3 16.71 37.82 21.70
C ARG A 3 17.13 36.85 22.80
N THR A 4 16.50 35.68 22.89
CA THR A 4 17.01 34.60 23.76
C THR A 4 17.50 33.44 22.91
N HIS A 5 18.77 33.15 23.13
CA HIS A 5 19.63 32.18 22.46
C HIS A 5 19.59 30.80 23.15
N ARG A 6 19.87 29.77 22.34
CA ARG A 6 20.63 28.53 22.65
C ARG A 6 20.01 27.52 23.63
N THR A 7 19.91 26.26 23.19
CA THR A 7 20.89 25.22 23.57
C THR A 7 20.74 23.97 22.70
N ALA A 8 21.85 23.58 22.06
CA ALA A 8 22.04 22.31 21.37
C ALA A 8 22.40 21.21 22.37
N LEU A 9 22.01 19.97 22.09
CA LEU A 9 22.58 18.78 22.71
C LEU A 9 22.84 17.73 21.63
N VAL A 10 24.11 17.67 21.24
CA VAL A 10 24.72 16.59 20.46
C VAL A 10 25.13 15.51 21.46
N ALA A 11 24.66 14.27 21.27
CA ALA A 11 25.16 13.12 22.02
C ALA A 11 25.98 12.24 21.07
N ALA A 12 27.30 12.39 21.19
CA ALA A 12 28.30 11.50 20.63
C ALA A 12 28.44 10.25 21.50
N GLY A 13 28.37 9.07 20.89
CA GLY A 13 28.70 7.80 21.54
C GLY A 13 29.57 6.97 20.62
N ALA A 14 30.89 7.12 20.76
CA ALA A 14 31.89 6.28 20.11
C ALA A 14 32.14 5.04 20.96
N ILE A 15 32.04 3.84 20.37
CA ILE A 15 32.63 2.63 20.93
C ILE A 15 33.58 2.05 19.89
N VAL A 16 34.87 2.16 20.19
CA VAL A 16 35.98 1.54 19.47
C VAL A 16 36.26 0.19 20.12
N ALA A 17 36.22 -0.88 19.33
CA ALA A 17 36.83 -2.16 19.69
C ALA A 17 37.73 -2.60 18.53
N ILE A 18 39.05 -2.46 18.72
CA ILE A 18 40.08 -2.98 17.84
C ILE A 18 40.45 -4.37 18.35
N ALA A 19 40.24 -5.40 17.54
CA ALA A 19 40.87 -6.70 17.70
C ALA A 19 41.59 -7.04 16.39
N VAL A 20 42.92 -6.98 16.44
CA VAL A 20 43.83 -7.41 15.37
C VAL A 20 44.10 -8.90 15.57
N LEU A 21 43.81 -9.72 14.55
CA LEU A 21 44.41 -11.05 14.40
C LEU A 21 44.83 -11.23 12.93
N ASN A 22 46.13 -11.39 12.74
CA ASN A 22 46.81 -11.62 11.48
C ASN A 22 46.46 -13.01 10.88
N GLY A 23 46.14 -12.99 9.59
CA GLY A 23 46.53 -13.93 8.53
C GLY A 23 46.61 -15.44 8.78
N CYS A 24 45.76 -16.19 8.06
CA CYS A 24 46.14 -17.45 7.40
C CYS A 24 45.31 -17.63 6.11
N SER A 25 45.99 -18.07 5.04
CA SER A 25 45.55 -18.13 3.65
C SER A 25 44.55 -19.25 3.34
N VAL A 26 43.76 -19.01 2.28
CA VAL A 26 43.12 -19.99 1.37
C VAL A 26 42.13 -20.97 2.01
N ILE A 27 40.84 -20.72 1.76
CA ILE A 27 39.82 -21.63 1.20
C ILE A 27 38.57 -20.77 0.98
N GLY A 28 38.00 -20.82 -0.23
CA GLY A 28 36.79 -20.06 -0.58
C GLY A 28 35.62 -20.42 0.33
N ILE A 29 35.13 -19.44 1.08
CA ILE A 29 33.91 -19.54 1.87
C ILE A 29 32.90 -18.65 1.15
N PRO A 30 31.77 -19.20 0.64
CA PRO A 30 30.73 -18.37 0.08
C PRO A 30 30.29 -17.36 1.14
N SER A 31 30.13 -16.11 0.69
CA SER A 31 29.50 -15.03 1.46
C SER A 31 28.34 -15.60 2.27
N PRO A 32 28.20 -15.31 3.58
CA PRO A 32 26.96 -15.65 4.25
C PRO A 32 25.87 -14.89 3.50
N ALA A 33 25.09 -15.62 2.70
CA ALA A 33 23.80 -15.15 2.28
C ALA A 33 23.14 -14.68 3.57
N SER A 34 22.84 -13.38 3.64
CA SER A 34 21.87 -12.88 4.59
C SER A 34 20.71 -13.84 4.46
N THR A 35 20.58 -14.70 5.47
CA THR A 35 19.41 -15.55 5.58
C THR A 35 18.35 -14.53 5.93
N SER A 36 17.72 -13.97 4.89
CA SER A 36 16.36 -13.48 5.00
C SER A 36 15.67 -14.56 5.79
N SER A 37 15.23 -14.22 7.00
CA SER A 37 14.21 -14.98 7.69
C SER A 37 12.99 -14.97 6.77
N ALA A 38 13.00 -15.86 5.78
CA ALA A 38 11.86 -16.23 4.97
C ALA A 38 10.96 -17.05 5.89
N ALA A 39 10.22 -16.31 6.70
CA ALA A 39 9.10 -16.81 7.45
C ALA A 39 7.97 -15.79 7.33
N HIS A 40 7.58 -15.47 6.09
CA HIS A 40 6.22 -15.07 5.80
C HIS A 40 5.52 -16.31 5.24
N THR A 41 4.80 -16.96 6.15
CA THR A 41 3.77 -17.98 5.93
C THR A 41 2.86 -17.58 4.77
N SER A 42 2.55 -18.54 3.89
CA SER A 42 1.69 -18.47 2.71
C SER A 42 0.59 -17.38 2.75
N GLY A 43 1.00 -16.18 2.38
CA GLY A 43 0.20 -14.97 2.41
C GLY A 43 0.57 -14.09 1.22
N ARG A 44 -0.41 -13.45 0.58
CA ARG A 44 -0.18 -12.59 -0.59
C ARG A 44 0.29 -11.24 -0.08
N SER A 45 1.48 -10.83 -0.51
CA SER A 45 2.05 -9.53 -0.14
C SER A 45 1.37 -8.38 -0.87
N LEU A 46 1.57 -7.17 -0.36
CA LEU A 46 1.20 -5.95 -1.06
C LEU A 46 1.98 -5.80 -2.38
N ASP A 47 3.26 -6.14 -2.39
CA ASP A 47 4.08 -6.14 -3.61
C ASP A 47 3.43 -6.98 -4.72
N ALA A 48 2.87 -8.15 -4.39
CA ALA A 48 2.20 -9.01 -5.36
C ALA A 48 0.92 -8.41 -5.94
N ILE A 49 0.28 -7.48 -5.22
CA ILE A 49 -0.85 -6.70 -5.75
C ILE A 49 -0.35 -5.59 -6.67
N GLN A 50 0.72 -4.90 -6.26
CA GLN A 50 1.32 -3.84 -7.06
C GLN A 50 1.82 -4.39 -8.40
N ASP A 51 2.48 -5.56 -8.39
CA ASP A 51 2.87 -6.28 -9.60
C ASP A 51 1.66 -6.62 -10.49
N ALA A 52 0.56 -7.10 -9.90
CA ALA A 52 -0.65 -7.44 -10.65
C ALA A 52 -1.36 -6.22 -11.25
N LEU A 53 -1.27 -5.04 -10.62
CA LEU A 53 -1.81 -3.79 -11.16
C LEU A 53 -0.87 -3.13 -12.16
N ALA A 54 0.44 -3.35 -12.05
CA ALA A 54 1.43 -2.88 -13.02
C ALA A 54 1.30 -3.52 -14.40
N GLU A 55 0.58 -4.65 -14.51
CA GLU A 55 0.19 -5.23 -15.81
C GLU A 55 -0.79 -4.34 -16.59
N ILE A 56 -1.52 -3.45 -15.90
CA ILE A 56 -2.48 -2.53 -16.51
C ILE A 56 -1.73 -1.24 -16.92
N PRO A 57 -1.74 -0.86 -18.21
CA PRO A 57 -1.03 0.32 -18.68
C PRO A 57 -1.44 1.59 -17.94
N GLY A 58 -0.44 2.31 -17.40
CA GLY A 58 -0.64 3.61 -16.78
C GLY A 58 -1.25 3.58 -15.38
N VAL A 59 -1.39 2.41 -14.75
CA VAL A 59 -1.92 2.25 -13.38
C VAL A 59 -0.80 2.01 -12.38
N GLU A 60 -0.90 2.63 -11.21
CA GLU A 60 -0.02 2.41 -10.08
C GLU A 60 -0.84 2.32 -8.78
N LEU A 61 -0.40 1.47 -7.86
CA LEU A 61 -0.98 1.36 -6.52
C LEU A 61 0.08 1.62 -5.45
N SER A 62 -0.27 2.44 -4.47
CA SER A 62 0.42 2.53 -3.20
C SER A 62 -0.56 2.22 -2.07
N ALA A 63 -0.17 1.35 -1.16
CA ALA A 63 -0.91 1.13 0.08
C ALA A 63 0.04 1.06 1.27
N ALA A 64 -0.45 1.48 2.43
CA ALA A 64 0.32 1.43 3.67
C ALA A 64 -0.60 1.35 4.87
N ARG A 65 -0.08 0.76 5.95
CA ARG A 65 -0.72 0.87 7.26
C ARG A 65 -0.45 2.24 7.87
N ALA A 66 -1.50 2.86 8.42
CA ALA A 66 -1.43 4.06 9.23
C ALA A 66 -2.15 3.89 10.56
N TRP A 67 -2.03 4.91 11.41
CA TRP A 67 -2.52 4.88 12.79
C TRP A 67 -3.21 6.18 13.15
N ASP A 68 -4.39 6.06 13.76
CA ASP A 68 -5.10 7.14 14.41
C ASP A 68 -4.98 6.90 15.93
N GLY A 69 -3.90 7.43 16.50
CA GLY A 69 -3.46 7.10 17.85
C GLY A 69 -3.07 5.62 17.98
N THR A 70 -3.99 4.80 18.48
CA THR A 70 -3.79 3.35 18.72
C THR A 70 -4.63 2.46 17.81
N VAL A 71 -5.42 3.04 16.90
CA VAL A 71 -6.27 2.27 16.01
C VAL A 71 -5.63 2.25 14.62
N PRO A 72 -5.24 1.06 14.09
CA PRO A 72 -4.69 0.97 12.76
C PRO A 72 -5.79 1.18 11.71
N TYR A 73 -5.41 1.70 10.56
CA TYR A 73 -6.22 1.76 9.34
C TYR A 73 -5.33 1.65 8.11
N THR A 74 -5.92 1.36 6.96
CA THR A 74 -5.19 1.25 5.70
C THR A 74 -5.36 2.51 4.87
N ILE A 75 -4.27 3.04 4.32
CA ILE A 75 -4.31 4.10 3.30
C ILE A 75 -4.00 3.45 1.96
N VAL A 76 -4.80 3.79 0.95
CA VAL A 76 -4.65 3.33 -0.42
C VAL A 76 -4.72 4.51 -1.36
N THR A 77 -3.74 4.60 -2.25
CA THR A 77 -3.72 5.55 -3.36
C THR A 77 -3.60 4.74 -4.64
N LEU A 78 -4.67 4.78 -5.43
CA LEU A 78 -4.69 4.28 -6.80
C LEU A 78 -4.43 5.48 -7.71
N SER A 79 -3.45 5.37 -8.59
CA SER A 79 -3.14 6.38 -9.59
C SER A 79 -3.33 5.80 -10.99
N ALA A 80 -3.92 6.57 -11.90
CA ALA A 80 -4.00 6.23 -13.30
C ALA A 80 -3.59 7.43 -14.17
N THR A 81 -2.78 7.20 -15.19
CA THR A 81 -2.36 8.23 -16.17
C THR A 81 -3.24 8.19 -17.42
N ASP A 82 -3.02 9.10 -18.37
CA ASP A 82 -3.69 9.07 -19.67
C ASP A 82 -3.41 7.81 -20.51
N ALA A 83 -2.44 6.98 -20.11
CA ALA A 83 -2.19 5.68 -20.73
C ALA A 83 -3.24 4.63 -20.33
N PHE A 84 -3.97 4.83 -19.22
CA PHE A 84 -5.07 3.97 -18.83
C PHE A 84 -6.32 4.32 -19.65
N THR A 85 -6.79 3.36 -20.45
CA THR A 85 -7.97 3.52 -21.31
C THR A 85 -9.15 2.65 -20.90
N GLY A 86 -9.01 1.90 -19.80
CA GLY A 86 -10.04 1.00 -19.29
C GLY A 86 -11.17 1.73 -18.57
N ASP A 87 -12.16 0.95 -18.11
CA ASP A 87 -13.26 1.48 -17.30
C ASP A 87 -12.79 1.76 -15.85
N PRO A 88 -12.92 3.00 -15.35
CA PRO A 88 -12.51 3.35 -13.99
C PRO A 88 -13.26 2.57 -12.90
N VAL A 89 -14.54 2.25 -13.11
CA VAL A 89 -15.33 1.46 -12.15
C VAL A 89 -14.71 0.07 -11.98
N THR A 90 -14.43 -0.60 -13.10
CA THR A 90 -13.78 -1.91 -13.13
C THR A 90 -12.38 -1.88 -12.50
N LEU A 91 -11.60 -0.81 -12.75
CA LEU A 91 -10.27 -0.65 -12.16
C LEU A 91 -10.32 -0.55 -10.63
N VAL A 92 -11.22 0.28 -10.09
CA VAL A 92 -11.39 0.44 -8.64
C VAL A 92 -11.88 -0.85 -8.00
N ASP A 93 -12.86 -1.53 -8.61
CA ASP A 93 -13.39 -2.82 -8.13
C ASP A 93 -12.28 -3.88 -8.05
N TYR A 94 -11.51 -4.02 -9.14
CA TYR A 94 -10.39 -4.95 -9.19
C TYR A 94 -9.30 -4.61 -8.17
N THR A 95 -8.97 -3.32 -8.01
CA THR A 95 -7.97 -2.85 -7.04
C THR A 95 -8.38 -3.17 -5.60
N LEU A 96 -9.63 -2.89 -5.23
CA LEU A 96 -10.15 -3.18 -3.89
C LEU A 96 -10.27 -4.69 -3.63
N ALA A 97 -10.64 -5.48 -4.65
CA ALA A 97 -10.62 -6.94 -4.56
C ALA A 97 -9.20 -7.49 -4.40
N GLN A 98 -8.21 -6.93 -5.10
CA GLN A 98 -6.81 -7.30 -4.92
C GLN A 98 -6.33 -6.98 -3.51
N LEU A 99 -6.62 -5.77 -3.01
CA LEU A 99 -6.33 -5.35 -1.64
C LEU A 99 -7.00 -6.25 -0.59
N ALA A 100 -8.21 -6.74 -0.87
CA ALA A 100 -8.90 -7.69 -0.01
C ALA A 100 -8.23 -9.07 0.02
N SER A 101 -7.42 -9.42 -0.97
CA SER A 101 -6.79 -10.74 -1.10
C SER A 101 -5.41 -10.86 -0.44
N GLN A 102 -4.81 -9.74 -0.01
CA GLN A 102 -3.55 -9.75 0.75
C GLN A 102 -3.77 -9.89 2.25
N ASP A 103 -2.74 -10.36 2.95
CA ASP A 103 -2.73 -10.56 4.40
C ASP A 103 -1.52 -9.88 5.10
N GLU A 104 -0.73 -9.12 4.36
CA GLU A 104 0.40 -8.34 4.89
C GLU A 104 -0.09 -7.15 5.76
N ILE A 105 -1.12 -6.46 5.28
CA ILE A 105 -1.75 -5.31 5.89
C ILE A 105 -3.21 -5.66 6.23
N ASP A 106 -3.45 -5.98 7.50
CA ASP A 106 -4.79 -5.92 8.08
C ASP A 106 -5.46 -4.57 7.77
N ARG A 107 -6.72 -4.65 7.33
CA ARG A 107 -7.58 -3.50 6.99
C ARG A 107 -7.55 -2.42 8.06
N GLY A 108 -7.47 -2.82 9.32
CA GLY A 108 -7.71 -1.98 10.47
C GLY A 108 -9.19 -1.58 10.57
N ARG A 109 -9.44 -0.42 11.17
CA ARG A 109 -10.80 0.12 11.35
C ARG A 109 -11.50 0.44 10.03
N LEU A 110 -10.75 0.96 9.06
CA LEU A 110 -11.26 1.51 7.81
C LEU A 110 -10.21 1.44 6.70
N VAL A 111 -10.66 1.63 5.46
CA VAL A 111 -9.80 1.90 4.31
C VAL A 111 -9.97 3.38 3.93
N ARG A 112 -8.86 4.10 3.87
CA ARG A 112 -8.77 5.45 3.36
C ARG A 112 -8.28 5.42 1.93
N PHE A 113 -9.15 5.72 0.98
CA PHE A 113 -8.92 5.55 -0.45
C PHE A 113 -8.78 6.88 -1.17
N THR A 114 -7.81 6.99 -2.06
CA THR A 114 -7.66 8.10 -3.01
C THR A 114 -7.53 7.53 -4.41
N PHE A 115 -8.27 8.09 -5.35
CA PHE A 115 -8.14 7.77 -6.77
C PHE A 115 -7.67 9.01 -7.54
N ASP A 116 -6.42 8.99 -7.97
CA ASP A 116 -5.77 10.07 -8.70
C ASP A 116 -5.69 9.72 -10.19
N ALA A 117 -6.63 10.24 -10.98
CA ALA A 117 -6.67 10.03 -12.42
C ALA A 117 -7.20 11.27 -13.14
N PRO A 118 -6.92 11.43 -14.45
CA PRO A 118 -7.42 12.56 -15.24
C PRO A 118 -8.93 12.76 -15.08
N GLY A 119 -9.32 13.96 -14.62
CA GLY A 119 -10.71 14.33 -14.43
C GLY A 119 -11.40 13.73 -13.19
N GLN A 120 -10.69 12.95 -12.36
CA GLN A 120 -11.23 12.49 -11.08
C GLN A 120 -11.17 13.58 -10.00
N THR A 121 -12.23 13.66 -9.22
CA THR A 121 -12.34 14.40 -7.98
C THR A 121 -12.87 13.47 -6.87
N PRO A 122 -12.85 13.89 -5.59
CA PRO A 122 -13.48 13.11 -4.53
C PRO A 122 -14.97 12.83 -4.81
N GLU A 123 -15.72 13.79 -5.36
CA GLU A 123 -17.13 13.65 -5.67
C GLU A 123 -17.40 12.62 -6.77
N THR A 124 -16.60 12.64 -7.85
CA THR A 124 -16.73 11.64 -8.92
C THR A 124 -16.31 10.26 -8.44
N THR A 125 -15.31 10.19 -7.55
CA THR A 125 -14.88 8.94 -6.92
C THR A 125 -15.95 8.38 -5.97
N ILE A 126 -16.65 9.23 -5.20
CA ILE A 126 -17.80 8.81 -4.38
C ILE A 126 -18.91 8.22 -5.27
N ALA A 127 -19.26 8.90 -6.38
CA ALA A 127 -20.28 8.40 -7.30
C ALA A 127 -19.88 7.05 -7.93
N LEU A 128 -18.60 6.88 -8.24
CA LEU A 128 -18.03 5.64 -8.74
C LEU A 128 -18.15 4.52 -7.69
N LEU A 129 -17.74 4.76 -6.45
CA LEU A 129 -17.84 3.79 -5.35
C LEU A 129 -19.31 3.44 -5.04
N ALA A 130 -20.21 4.41 -5.10
CA ALA A 130 -21.65 4.16 -4.95
C ALA A 130 -22.20 3.23 -6.05
N SER A 131 -21.67 3.28 -7.28
CA SER A 131 -22.02 2.31 -8.33
C SER A 131 -21.55 0.88 -8.05
N LEU A 132 -20.62 0.71 -7.12
CA LEU A 132 -20.15 -0.57 -6.59
C LEU A 132 -20.86 -0.99 -5.30
N ASP A 133 -21.89 -0.25 -4.88
CA ASP A 133 -22.58 -0.40 -3.58
C ASP A 133 -21.63 -0.24 -2.38
N ILE A 134 -20.64 0.65 -2.51
CA ILE A 134 -19.71 1.04 -1.44
C ILE A 134 -19.98 2.48 -1.03
N ASP A 135 -20.56 2.67 0.14
CA ASP A 135 -20.69 3.98 0.77
C ASP A 135 -19.31 4.52 1.13
N SER A 136 -19.13 5.82 0.89
CA SER A 136 -17.89 6.52 1.17
C SER A 136 -18.11 8.00 1.47
N GLU A 137 -17.22 8.57 2.27
CA GLU A 137 -17.27 9.98 2.63
C GLU A 137 -15.87 10.60 2.70
N ARG A 138 -15.77 11.94 2.60
CA ARG A 138 -14.49 12.64 2.69
C ARG A 138 -13.88 12.45 4.08
N TYR A 139 -12.73 11.81 4.15
CA TYR A 139 -11.99 11.63 5.40
C TYR A 139 -11.46 12.99 5.89
N ALA A 140 -11.93 13.42 7.06
CA ALA A 140 -11.54 14.68 7.70
C ALA A 140 -11.65 15.93 6.78
N GLY A 141 -12.57 15.90 5.80
CA GLY A 141 -12.75 16.99 4.83
C GLY A 141 -11.65 17.11 3.76
N GLY A 142 -10.75 16.12 3.66
CA GLY A 142 -9.68 16.08 2.66
C GLY A 142 -10.12 15.50 1.31
N GLU A 143 -9.12 15.13 0.51
CA GLU A 143 -9.28 14.54 -0.83
C GLU A 143 -9.34 13.00 -0.83
N SER A 144 -9.08 12.38 0.32
CA SER A 144 -9.22 10.93 0.49
C SER A 144 -10.60 10.58 1.05
N LEU A 145 -11.09 9.41 0.69
CA LEU A 145 -12.39 8.89 1.11
C LEU A 145 -12.22 7.81 2.18
N GLU A 146 -13.04 7.85 3.21
CA GLU A 146 -13.25 6.72 4.10
C GLU A 146 -14.27 5.78 3.47
N LEU A 147 -13.91 4.51 3.29
CA LEU A 147 -14.79 3.48 2.75
C LEU A 147 -15.51 2.75 3.89
N ALA A 148 -16.82 2.52 3.73
CA ALA A 148 -17.59 1.76 4.70
C ALA A 148 -17.11 0.30 4.78
N SER A 149 -16.52 -0.09 5.92
CA SER A 149 -15.97 -1.43 6.13
C SER A 149 -17.00 -2.55 5.93
N ALA A 150 -18.27 -2.31 6.26
CA ALA A 150 -19.35 -3.27 6.07
C ALA A 150 -19.67 -3.54 4.59
N ASP A 151 -19.49 -2.54 3.73
CA ASP A 151 -19.72 -2.67 2.29
C ASP A 151 -18.58 -3.42 1.62
N LEU A 152 -17.35 -3.15 2.04
CA LEU A 152 -16.18 -3.93 1.63
C LEU A 152 -16.33 -5.41 2.01
N ASP A 153 -16.80 -5.71 3.24
CA ASP A 153 -17.04 -7.08 3.67
C ASP A 153 -18.18 -7.75 2.90
N ARG A 154 -19.26 -7.01 2.59
CA ARG A 154 -20.38 -7.52 1.79
C ARG A 154 -19.95 -7.86 0.36
N ARG A 155 -19.10 -7.02 -0.23
CA ARG A 155 -18.68 -7.14 -1.63
C ARG A 155 -17.55 -8.14 -1.83
N TYR A 156 -16.51 -8.10 -0.99
CA TYR A 156 -15.28 -8.89 -1.17
C TYR A 156 -15.14 -10.05 -0.18
N GLY A 157 -15.99 -10.10 0.86
CA GLY A 157 -15.89 -11.07 1.94
C GLY A 157 -14.89 -10.67 3.02
N ALA A 158 -14.63 -11.59 3.94
CA ALA A 158 -13.64 -11.39 5.00
C ALA A 158 -12.21 -11.36 4.42
N TRP A 159 -11.40 -10.41 4.86
CA TRP A 159 -9.99 -10.32 4.47
C TRP A 159 -9.13 -11.31 5.29
N PRO A 160 -8.19 -12.05 4.67
CA PRO A 160 -7.92 -12.10 3.22
C PRO A 160 -8.96 -12.95 2.46
N THR A 161 -9.32 -12.51 1.26
CA THR A 161 -10.21 -13.23 0.32
C THR A 161 -9.43 -13.92 -0.80
N ALA A 162 -10.13 -14.61 -1.71
CA ALA A 162 -9.51 -15.23 -2.88
C ALA A 162 -8.91 -14.17 -3.83
N VAL A 163 -7.81 -14.51 -4.49
CA VAL A 163 -7.16 -13.61 -5.46
C VAL A 163 -8.09 -13.41 -6.67
N PRO A 164 -8.43 -12.16 -7.02
CA PRO A 164 -9.26 -11.89 -8.19
C PRO A 164 -8.47 -12.11 -9.48
N THR A 165 -9.15 -12.58 -10.52
CA THR A 165 -8.61 -12.65 -11.88
C THR A 165 -8.65 -11.26 -12.53
N LEU A 166 -7.63 -10.89 -13.30
CA LEU A 166 -7.61 -9.65 -14.07
C LEU A 166 -8.82 -9.60 -15.04
N PRO A 167 -9.69 -8.58 -14.93
CA PRO A 167 -10.79 -8.40 -15.89
C PRO A 167 -10.25 -8.19 -17.31
N PRO A 168 -10.85 -8.82 -18.34
CA PRO A 168 -10.39 -8.67 -19.72
C PRO A 168 -10.45 -7.21 -20.19
N THR A 169 -11.43 -6.45 -19.73
CA THR A 169 -11.59 -5.01 -20.00
C THR A 169 -10.44 -4.13 -19.48
N LEU A 170 -9.57 -4.67 -18.62
CA LEU A 170 -8.38 -3.99 -18.11
C LEU A 170 -7.07 -4.55 -18.71
N GLY A 171 -7.07 -5.82 -19.13
CA GLY A 171 -5.88 -6.54 -19.64
C GLY A 171 -5.73 -6.56 -21.15
N ASP A 172 -6.79 -6.29 -21.91
CA ASP A 172 -6.72 -6.14 -23.36
C ASP A 172 -6.16 -4.76 -23.71
N ALA A 173 -4.85 -4.67 -23.87
CA ALA A 173 -4.27 -3.64 -24.73
C ALA A 173 -4.78 -3.92 -26.15
N GLY A 174 -5.68 -3.07 -26.65
CA GLY A 174 -6.33 -3.23 -27.96
C GLY A 174 -5.38 -3.46 -29.12
#